data_AF-A0A2D7Y2G5-F1
#
_entry.id   AF-A0A2D7Y2G5-F1
#
_cell.length_a   1.000
_cell.length_b   1.000
_cell.length_c   1.000
_cell.angle_alpha   90.00
_cell.angle_beta   90.00
_cell.angle_gamma   90.00
#
_symmetry.space_group_name_H-M   'P 1'
#
loop_
_entity.id
_entity.type
_entity.pdbx_description
1 polymer ?
#
loop_
_entity_poly.entity_id
_entity_poly.type
_entity_poly.pdbx_seq_one_letter_code
_entity_poly.pdbx_strand_id
1 'polypeptide(L)'
;MTPSHLLIPTYRNLLTALGNWLRKAAEQVDDTNSLMAERLAPDMFPLSTQIRFACVQAHEGGHRLMGNAIPGTVEDLLNEGRAGGEQPGTLAQALIRIDETLAALDGCDTAAMDVAGDKP
;
A
#
# COMPACT_ATOMS: atom_id res chain seq x y z
N MET A 1 -7.28 19.11 13.95
CA MET A 1 -6.70 18.20 12.94
C MET A 1 -7.83 17.31 12.47
N THR A 2 -8.16 17.33 11.18
CA THR A 2 -9.25 16.52 10.63
C THR A 2 -8.71 15.17 10.12
N PRO A 3 -9.54 14.13 10.01
CA PRO A 3 -9.11 12.83 9.51
C PRO A 3 -8.42 12.89 8.15
N SER A 4 -8.97 13.65 7.19
CA SER A 4 -8.37 13.80 5.86
C SER A 4 -7.01 14.50 5.92
N HIS A 5 -6.88 15.55 6.74
CA HIS A 5 -5.61 16.26 6.97
C HIS A 5 -4.53 15.40 7.63
N LEU A 6 -4.91 14.35 8.36
CA LEU A 6 -3.94 13.41 8.93
C LEU A 6 -3.63 12.28 7.97
N LEU A 7 -4.65 11.56 7.49
CA LEU A 7 -4.48 10.29 6.79
C LEU A 7 -3.92 10.46 5.38
N ILE A 8 -4.47 11.37 4.58
CA ILE A 8 -4.09 11.53 3.16
C ILE A 8 -2.61 11.90 3.01
N PRO A 9 -2.10 12.98 3.65
CA PRO A 9 -0.69 13.33 3.50
C PRO A 9 0.23 12.27 4.12
N THR A 10 -0.18 11.60 5.21
CA THR A 10 0.62 10.54 5.82
C THR A 10 0.79 9.36 4.88
N TYR A 11 -0.30 8.80 4.34
CA TYR A 11 -0.21 7.69 3.40
C TYR A 11 0.52 8.07 2.12
N ARG A 12 0.22 9.25 1.55
CA ARG A 12 0.92 9.74 0.35
C ARG A 12 2.42 9.82 0.57
N ASN A 13 2.86 10.45 1.66
CA ASN A 13 4.28 10.64 1.91
C ASN A 13 4.99 9.31 2.15
N LEU A 14 4.40 8.40 2.92
CA LEU A 14 4.98 7.11 3.23
C LEU A 14 5.05 6.20 1.99
N LEU A 15 3.99 6.13 1.19
CA LEU A 15 3.96 5.33 -0.05
C LEU A 15 4.91 5.91 -1.11
N THR A 16 4.99 7.24 -1.23
CA THR A 16 5.97 7.90 -2.12
C THR A 16 7.40 7.58 -1.68
N ALA A 17 7.70 7.67 -0.39
CA ALA A 17 9.02 7.34 0.15
C ALA A 17 9.35 5.86 -0.08
N LEU A 18 8.40 4.95 0.15
CA LEU A 18 8.54 3.53 -0.12
C LEU A 18 8.88 3.27 -1.59
N GLY A 19 8.13 3.85 -2.52
CA GLY A 19 8.41 3.72 -3.96
C GLY A 19 9.81 4.23 -4.34
N ASN A 20 10.24 5.35 -3.75
CA ASN A 20 11.58 5.89 -3.97
C ASN A 20 12.68 4.99 -3.41
N TRP A 21 12.48 4.37 -2.25
CA TRP A 21 13.42 3.40 -1.69
C TRP A 21 13.51 2.13 -2.54
N LEU A 22 12.40 1.64 -3.09
CA LEU A 22 12.41 0.49 -4.00
C LEU A 22 13.18 0.81 -5.28
N ARG A 23 12.96 1.99 -5.89
CA ARG A 23 13.72 2.43 -7.07
C ARG A 23 15.22 2.52 -6.75
N LYS A 24 15.58 3.08 -5.59
CA LYS A 24 16.97 3.13 -5.16
C LYS A 24 17.56 1.74 -4.94
N ALA A 25 16.82 0.81 -4.34
CA ALA A 25 17.29 -0.56 -4.11
C ALA A 25 17.53 -1.29 -5.44
N ALA A 26 16.70 -1.05 -6.46
CA ALA A 26 16.86 -1.62 -7.79
C ALA A 26 18.19 -1.22 -8.47
N GLU A 27 18.75 -0.05 -8.12
CA GLU A 27 20.06 0.40 -8.63
C GLU A 27 21.25 -0.28 -7.93
N GLN A 28 21.02 -1.03 -6.85
CA GLN A 28 22.07 -1.63 -6.02
C GLN A 28 22.21 -3.15 -6.20
N VAL A 29 21.39 -3.76 -7.05
CA VAL A 29 21.35 -5.22 -7.25
C VAL A 29 21.26 -5.56 -8.73
N ASP A 30 21.84 -6.70 -9.11
CA ASP A 30 21.78 -7.19 -10.49
C ASP A 30 20.40 -7.79 -10.82
N ASP A 31 19.82 -8.56 -9.91
CA ASP A 31 18.46 -9.09 -10.02
C ASP A 31 17.49 -8.36 -9.09
N THR A 32 16.85 -7.33 -9.64
CA THR A 32 15.88 -6.50 -8.91
C THR A 32 14.65 -7.28 -8.43
N ASN A 33 14.28 -8.37 -9.09
CA ASN A 33 13.09 -9.13 -8.72
C ASN A 33 13.37 -10.06 -7.53
N SER A 34 14.62 -10.50 -7.34
CA SER A 34 15.01 -11.31 -6.17
C SER A 34 14.64 -10.64 -4.84
N LEU A 35 14.74 -9.30 -4.77
CA LEU A 35 14.37 -8.50 -3.60
C LEU A 35 12.93 -8.75 -3.13
N MET A 36 12.01 -9.11 -4.03
CA MET A 36 10.59 -9.32 -3.68
C MET A 36 10.37 -10.56 -2.81
N ALA A 37 11.29 -11.53 -2.85
CA ALA A 37 11.25 -12.74 -2.04
C ALA A 37 11.95 -12.60 -0.68
N GLU A 38 12.76 -11.55 -0.51
CA GLU A 38 13.60 -11.36 0.68
C GLU A 38 12.78 -11.12 1.95
N ARG A 39 13.30 -11.64 3.07
CA ARG A 39 12.70 -11.60 4.40
C ARG A 39 13.70 -11.10 5.43
N LEU A 40 13.22 -10.40 6.45
CA LEU A 40 14.07 -10.02 7.60
C LEU A 40 14.33 -11.20 8.56
N ALA A 41 13.38 -12.13 8.66
CA ALA A 41 13.50 -13.36 9.44
C ALA A 41 12.65 -14.47 8.80
N PRO A 42 12.95 -15.77 9.05
CA PRO A 42 12.26 -16.89 8.40
C PRO A 42 10.74 -16.94 8.61
N ASP A 43 10.25 -16.42 9.74
CA ASP A 43 8.84 -16.37 10.13
C ASP A 43 8.13 -15.08 9.72
N MET A 44 8.84 -14.13 9.09
CA MET A 44 8.25 -12.89 8.57
C MET A 44 7.82 -13.03 7.12
N PHE A 45 6.76 -12.30 6.74
CA PHE A 45 6.37 -12.16 5.34
C PHE A 45 7.47 -11.50 4.48
N PRO A 46 7.58 -11.88 3.20
CA PRO A 46 8.56 -11.30 2.28
C PRO A 46 8.22 -9.85 1.93
N LEU A 47 9.20 -9.14 1.36
CA LEU A 47 9.04 -7.73 0.97
C LEU A 47 7.81 -7.48 0.08
N SER A 48 7.56 -8.37 -0.89
CA SER A 48 6.38 -8.30 -1.76
C SER A 48 5.07 -8.23 -0.97
N THR A 49 4.86 -9.12 0.00
CA THR A 49 3.70 -9.13 0.88
C THR A 49 3.59 -7.85 1.72
N GLN A 50 4.71 -7.38 2.29
CA GLN A 50 4.72 -6.16 3.11
C GLN A 50 4.26 -4.93 2.31
N ILE A 51 4.69 -4.81 1.05
CA ILE A 51 4.26 -3.73 0.15
C ILE A 51 2.75 -3.81 -0.10
N ARG A 52 2.21 -5.02 -0.35
CA ARG A 52 0.76 -5.20 -0.53
C ARG A 52 -0.01 -4.79 0.71
N PHE A 53 0.47 -5.14 1.90
CA PHE A 53 -0.19 -4.75 3.15
C PHE A 53 -0.13 -3.24 3.40
N ALA A 54 0.95 -2.56 3.02
CA ALA A 54 1.01 -1.10 3.08
C ALA A 54 -0.03 -0.46 2.16
N CYS A 55 -0.20 -0.97 0.93
CA CYS A 55 -1.24 -0.54 0.01
C CYS A 55 -2.65 -0.79 0.56
N VAL A 56 -2.91 -1.98 1.11
CA VAL A 56 -4.18 -2.34 1.75
C VAL A 56 -4.55 -1.37 2.87
N GLN A 57 -3.60 -1.01 3.74
CA GLN A 57 -3.86 -0.07 4.85
C GLN A 57 -4.33 1.31 4.34
N ALA A 58 -3.74 1.81 3.26
CA ALA A 58 -4.13 3.09 2.66
C ALA A 58 -5.53 3.02 2.03
N HIS A 59 -5.86 1.93 1.32
CA HIS A 59 -7.20 1.73 0.78
C HIS A 59 -8.25 1.56 1.88
N GLU A 60 -8.02 0.64 2.83
CA GLU A 60 -9.00 0.33 3.87
C GLU A 60 -9.21 1.50 4.83
N GLY A 61 -8.16 2.26 5.17
CA GLY A 61 -8.25 3.35 6.14
C GLY A 61 -9.34 4.37 5.80
N GLY A 62 -9.39 4.81 4.54
CA GLY A 62 -10.41 5.76 4.07
C GLY A 62 -11.80 5.13 3.97
N HIS A 63 -11.91 3.95 3.35
CA HIS A 63 -13.20 3.27 3.16
C HIS A 63 -13.85 2.86 4.48
N ARG A 64 -13.08 2.31 5.42
CA ARG A 64 -13.58 1.92 6.75
C ARG A 64 -14.03 3.13 7.56
N LEU A 65 -13.28 4.23 7.52
CA LEU A 65 -13.67 5.47 8.20
C LEU A 65 -15.03 5.99 7.70
N MET A 66 -15.25 5.97 6.39
CA MET A 66 -16.51 6.42 5.78
C MET A 66 -17.66 5.41 5.91
N GLY A 67 -17.38 4.16 6.29
CA GLY A 67 -18.36 3.06 6.25
C GLY A 67 -18.69 2.61 4.82
N ASN A 68 -17.82 2.89 3.86
CA ASN A 68 -17.99 2.51 2.47
C ASN A 68 -17.66 1.04 2.26
N ALA A 69 -18.25 0.44 1.22
CA ALA A 69 -17.80 -0.85 0.73
C ALA A 69 -16.31 -0.80 0.36
N ILE A 70 -15.57 -1.84 0.72
CA ILE A 70 -14.16 -1.98 0.36
C ILE A 70 -14.07 -2.37 -1.12
N PRO A 71 -13.26 -1.67 -1.94
CA PRO A 71 -13.17 -1.95 -3.37
C PRO A 71 -12.50 -3.31 -3.62
N GLY A 72 -12.85 -3.96 -4.74
CA GLY A 72 -12.30 -5.27 -5.12
C GLY A 72 -10.77 -5.30 -5.21
N THR A 73 -10.14 -4.18 -5.54
CA THR A 73 -8.67 -4.03 -5.53
C THR A 73 -8.02 -4.41 -4.20
N VAL A 74 -8.71 -4.23 -3.06
CA VAL A 74 -8.16 -4.65 -1.76
C VAL A 74 -8.08 -6.17 -1.66
N GLU A 75 -9.09 -6.88 -2.18
CA GLU A 75 -9.08 -8.34 -2.20
C GLU A 75 -7.98 -8.85 -3.14
N ASP A 76 -7.77 -8.20 -4.28
CA ASP A 76 -6.65 -8.51 -5.18
C ASP A 76 -5.30 -8.34 -4.47
N LEU A 77 -5.09 -7.21 -3.78
CA LEU A 77 -3.87 -6.95 -3.00
C LEU A 77 -3.66 -7.97 -1.87
N LEU A 78 -4.74 -8.37 -1.18
CA LEU A 78 -4.68 -9.39 -0.13
C LEU A 78 -4.29 -10.75 -0.68
N ASN A 79 -4.87 -11.15 -1.82
CA ASN A 79 -4.54 -12.42 -2.47
C ASN A 79 -3.09 -12.43 -2.97
N GLU A 80 -2.62 -11.36 -3.60
CA GLU A 80 -1.21 -11.18 -3.95
C GLU A 80 -0.31 -11.24 -2.70
N GLY A 81 -0.69 -10.57 -1.63
CA GLY A 81 0.06 -10.55 -0.38
C GLY A 81 0.18 -11.94 0.26
N ARG A 82 -0.92 -12.70 0.31
CA ARG A 82 -0.93 -14.08 0.82
C ARG A 82 -0.09 -15.01 -0.04
N ALA A 83 -0.12 -14.84 -1.36
CA ALA A 83 0.66 -15.63 -2.31
C ALA A 83 2.14 -15.25 -2.36
N GLY A 84 2.55 -14.08 -1.83
CA GLY A 84 3.90 -13.53 -1.99
C GLY A 84 5.06 -14.42 -1.54
N GLY A 85 4.81 -15.40 -0.67
CA GLY A 85 5.80 -16.41 -0.30
C GLY A 85 6.16 -17.39 -1.43
N GLU A 86 5.18 -17.72 -2.28
CA GLU A 86 5.34 -18.63 -3.43
C GLU A 86 5.47 -17.86 -4.75
N GLN A 87 4.79 -16.71 -4.84
CA GLN A 87 4.69 -15.87 -6.03
C GLN A 87 4.99 -14.41 -5.65
N PRO A 88 6.26 -14.07 -5.38
CA PRO A 88 6.65 -12.72 -4.92
C PRO A 88 6.45 -11.63 -5.98
N GLY A 89 6.32 -12.01 -7.26
CA GLY A 89 6.16 -11.07 -8.37
C GLY A 89 7.44 -10.29 -8.67
N THR A 90 7.27 -9.13 -9.29
CA THR A 90 8.37 -8.24 -9.74
C THR A 90 8.35 -6.91 -9.00
N LEU A 91 9.52 -6.25 -8.95
CA LEU A 91 9.63 -4.90 -8.39
C LEU A 91 8.75 -3.90 -9.16
N ALA A 92 8.63 -4.06 -10.48
CA ALA A 92 7.76 -3.24 -11.32
C ALA A 92 6.28 -3.39 -10.93
N GLN A 93 5.80 -4.62 -10.71
CA GLN A 93 4.43 -4.86 -10.22
C GLN A 93 4.20 -4.25 -8.84
N ALA A 94 5.20 -4.27 -7.97
CA ALA A 94 5.09 -3.63 -6.66
C ALA A 94 4.99 -2.11 -6.76
N LEU A 95 5.76 -1.47 -7.64
CA LEU A 95 5.64 -0.03 -7.91
C LEU A 95 4.28 0.32 -8.50
N ILE A 96 3.74 -0.49 -9.42
CA ILE A 96 2.39 -0.30 -9.96
C ILE A 96 1.34 -0.28 -8.84
N ARG A 97 1.39 -1.22 -7.89
CA ARG A 97 0.44 -1.23 -6.76
C ARG A 97 0.56 0.02 -5.88
N ILE A 98 1.78 0.53 -5.68
CA ILE A 98 2.01 1.79 -4.95
C ILE A 98 1.38 2.96 -5.71
N ASP A 99 1.63 3.06 -7.02
CA ASP A 99 1.13 4.15 -7.86
C ASP A 99 -0.42 4.12 -7.97
N GLU A 100 -1.02 2.94 -8.10
CA GLU A 100 -2.48 2.74 -8.06
C GLU A 100 -3.08 3.19 -6.72
N THR A 101 -2.41 2.87 -5.61
CA THR A 101 -2.85 3.27 -4.27
C THR A 101 -2.77 4.79 -4.10
N LEU A 102 -1.70 5.42 -4.59
CA LEU A 102 -1.55 6.88 -4.58
C LEU A 102 -2.66 7.55 -5.39
N ALA A 103 -2.98 7.03 -6.58
CA ALA A 103 -4.09 7.52 -7.40
C ALA A 103 -5.45 7.35 -6.70
N ALA A 104 -5.66 6.26 -5.96
CA ALA A 104 -6.87 6.08 -5.16
C ALA A 104 -6.99 7.11 -4.01
N LEU A 105 -5.88 7.47 -3.37
CA LEU A 105 -5.85 8.54 -2.36
C LEU A 105 -6.18 9.91 -2.95
N ASP A 106 -5.78 10.19 -4.19
CA ASP A 106 -6.15 11.42 -4.92
C ASP A 106 -7.65 11.53 -5.19
N GLY A 107 -8.34 10.39 -5.34
CA GLY A 107 -9.78 10.34 -5.60
C GLY A 107 -10.68 10.33 -4.35
N CYS A 108 -10.11 10.41 -3.14
CA CYS A 108 -10.90 10.35 -1.90
C CYS A 108 -11.75 11.62 -1.67
N ASP A 109 -13.00 11.43 -1.24
CA ASP A 109 -13.87 12.52 -0.80
C ASP A 109 -13.45 13.00 0.60
N THR A 110 -12.60 14.02 0.64
CA THR A 110 -12.02 14.55 1.88
C THR A 110 -13.07 15.15 2.81
N ALA A 111 -14.14 15.73 2.24
CA ALA A 111 -15.23 16.30 3.02
C ALA A 111 -16.05 15.20 3.70
N ALA A 112 -16.37 14.12 2.97
CA ALA A 112 -17.06 12.96 3.54
C ALA A 112 -16.21 12.26 4.63
N MET A 113 -14.89 12.16 4.43
CA MET A 113 -13.97 11.61 5.44
C MET A 113 -13.97 12.43 6.73
N ASP A 114 -13.95 13.76 6.63
CA ASP A 114 -13.93 14.64 7.80
C ASP A 114 -15.25 14.58 8.56
N VAL A 115 -16.39 14.60 7.85
CA VAL A 115 -17.72 14.41 8.46
C VAL A 115 -17.85 13.04 9.13
N ALA A 116 -17.26 11.99 8.55
CA ALA A 116 -17.31 10.65 9.13
C ALA A 116 -16.50 10.52 10.42
N GLY A 117 -15.36 11.21 10.53
CA GLY A 117 -14.53 11.18 11.74
C GLY A 117 -15.07 11.99 12.91
N ASP A 118 -16.07 12.86 12.68
CA ASP A 118 -16.77 13.59 13.73
C ASP A 118 -17.98 12.81 14.29
N LYS A 119 -18.28 11.61 13.77
CA LYS A 119 -19.31 10.73 14.33
C LYS A 119 -18.84 10.16 15.69
N PRO A 120 -19.70 10.15 16.72
CA PRO A 120 -19.36 9.70 18.07
C PRO A 120 -19.04 8.20 18.17
#